data_AF-A0A6N9VB63-F1
#
_entry.id   AF-A0A6N9VB63-F1
#
_cell.length_a   1.000
_cell.length_b   1.000
_cell.length_c   1.000
_cell.angle_alpha   90.00
_cell.angle_beta   90.00
_cell.angle_gamma   90.00
#
_symmetry.space_group_name_H-M   'P 1'
#
loop_
_entity.id
_entity.type
_entity.pdbx_description
1 polymer ?
#
loop_
_entity_poly.entity_id
_entity_poly.type
_entity_poly.pdbx_seq_one_letter_code
_entity_poly.pdbx_strand_id
1 'polypeptide(L)' 'LLALDERPHHDHPAVPRGLATAKELLHALSGTGVPVWALTRGAVAVDSRDRLTSPVQAETWGFGRA' A
#
# COMPACT_ATOMS: atom_id res chain seq x y z
N LEU A 1 -6.60 7.83 -2.23
CA LEU A 1 -6.04 6.47 -2.39
C LEU A 1 -4.93 6.31 -1.35
N LEU A 2 -5.04 5.33 -0.45
CA LEU A 2 -4.17 5.24 0.74
C LEU A 2 -2.69 5.02 0.40
N ALA A 3 -2.39 4.08 -0.51
CA ALA A 3 -1.01 3.74 -0.89
C ALA A 3 -0.19 4.92 -1.45
N LEU A 4 -0.85 5.99 -1.94
CA LEU A 4 -0.14 7.18 -2.44
C LEU A 4 0.46 8.05 -1.32
N ASP A 5 0.11 7.81 -0.05
CA ASP A 5 0.72 8.48 1.10
C ASP A 5 1.99 7.75 1.56
N GLU A 6 3.11 8.07 0.91
CA GLU A 6 4.43 7.49 1.19
C GLU A 6 5.17 8.17 2.36
N ARG A 7 4.55 9.17 3.00
CA ARG A 7 5.21 9.84 4.13
C ARG A 7 5.44 8.83 5.27
N PRO A 8 6.58 8.89 5.97
CA PRO A 8 6.83 8.07 7.15
C PRO A 8 5.74 8.23 8.22
N HIS A 9 5.35 7.14 8.88
CA HIS A 9 4.52 7.18 10.07
C HIS A 9 5.30 7.82 11.22
N HIS A 10 4.65 8.67 12.02
CA HIS A 10 5.29 9.43 13.09
C HIS A 10 6.01 8.53 14.11
N ASP A 11 5.30 7.52 14.63
CA ASP A 11 5.85 6.61 15.65
C ASP A 11 6.63 5.42 15.04
N HIS A 12 6.50 5.21 13.74
CA HIS A 12 7.09 4.07 13.03
C HIS A 12 7.68 4.54 11.69
N PRO A 13 8.82 5.26 11.68
CA PRO A 13 9.31 5.93 10.47
C PRO A 13 9.64 5.01 9.29
N ALA A 14 9.83 3.71 9.54
CA ALA A 14 10.03 2.70 8.50
C ALA A 14 8.73 2.28 7.79
N VAL A 15 7.56 2.68 8.30
CA VAL A 15 6.25 2.33 7.75
C VAL A 15 5.63 3.54 7.05
N PRO A 16 5.23 3.43 5.78
CA PRO A 16 4.48 4.48 5.10
C PRO A 16 3.11 4.68 5.75
N ARG A 17 2.70 5.93 5.95
CA ARG A 17 1.38 6.27 6.51
C ARG A 17 0.24 5.62 5.74
N GLY A 18 0.35 5.58 4.42
CA GLY A 18 -0.63 4.92 3.55
C GLY A 18 -0.83 3.45 3.86
N LEU A 19 0.26 2.71 4.15
CA LEU A 19 0.21 1.30 4.51
C LEU A 19 -0.37 1.10 5.92
N ALA A 20 0.02 1.95 6.88
CA ALA A 20 -0.53 1.92 8.23
C ALA A 20 -2.06 2.14 8.22
N THR A 21 -2.52 3.16 7.50
CA THR A 21 -3.97 3.42 7.35
C THR A 21 -4.69 2.33 6.57
N ALA A 22 -4.05 1.71 5.57
CA ALA A 22 -4.63 0.58 4.84
C ALA A 22 -4.86 -0.63 5.77
N LYS A 23 -3.91 -0.93 6.66
CA LYS A 23 -4.07 -1.97 7.69
C LYS A 23 -5.28 -1.67 8.60
N GLU A 24 -5.41 -0.43 9.08
CA GLU A 24 -6.53 -0.02 9.95
C GLU A 24 -7.88 -0.15 9.24
N LEU A 25 -7.96 0.26 7.97
CA LEU A 25 -9.15 0.09 7.14
C LEU A 25 -9.54 -1.39 7.00
N LEU A 26 -8.58 -2.26 6.69
CA LEU A 26 -8.85 -3.70 6.57
C LEU A 26 -9.29 -4.31 7.91
N HIS A 27 -8.69 -3.87 9.01
CA HIS A 27 -9.12 -4.29 10.35
C HIS A 27 -10.58 -3.88 10.63
N ALA A 28 -10.94 -2.64 10.30
CA ALA A 28 -12.31 -2.13 10.48
C ALA A 28 -13.35 -2.82 9.58
N LEU A 29 -12.95 -3.28 8.38
CA LEU A 29 -13.81 -4.00 7.45
C LEU A 29 -13.84 -5.52 7.68
N SER A 30 -13.08 -6.02 8.66
CA SER A 30 -13.03 -7.45 8.98
C SER A 30 -14.43 -8.00 9.28
N GLY A 31 -14.77 -9.13 8.65
CA GLY A 31 -16.07 -9.78 8.81
C GLY A 31 -17.22 -9.21 7.97
N THR A 32 -17.01 -8.12 7.23
CA THR A 32 -18.04 -7.52 6.36
C THR A 32 -18.17 -8.18 4.99
N GLY A 33 -17.11 -8.85 4.51
CA GLY A 33 -17.05 -9.44 3.17
C GLY A 33 -17.00 -8.43 2.03
N VAL A 34 -16.89 -7.13 2.32
CA VAL A 34 -16.82 -6.08 1.30
C VAL A 34 -15.48 -6.16 0.57
N PRO A 35 -15.48 -6.20 -0.79
CA PRO A 35 -14.23 -6.22 -1.54
C PRO A 35 -13.50 -4.88 -1.44
N VAL A 36 -12.19 -4.94 -1.22
CA VAL A 36 -11.31 -3.76 -1.15
C VAL A 36 -10.33 -3.79 -2.32
N TRP A 37 -10.18 -2.66 -2.99
CA TRP A 37 -9.23 -2.49 -4.09
C TRP A 37 -8.05 -1.63 -3.64
N ALA A 38 -6.85 -2.18 -3.76
CA ALA A 38 -5.61 -1.44 -3.58
C ALA A 38 -5.15 -0.86 -4.92
N LEU A 39 -4.94 0.46 -4.96
CA LEU A 39 -4.43 1.16 -6.15
C LEU A 39 -3.07 1.75 -5.83
N THR A 40 -2.10 1.48 -6.70
CA THR A 40 -0.71 1.97 -6.61
C THR A 40 -0.30 2.61 -7.94
N ARG A 41 0.78 3.39 -7.95
CA ARG A 41 1.35 4.00 -9.15
C ARG A 41 2.88 3.93 -9.09
N GLY A 42 3.50 3.29 -10.09
CA GLY A 42 4.96 3.16 -10.15
C GLY A 42 5.54 2.16 -9.13
N ALA A 43 4.68 1.33 -8.53
CA ALA A 43 5.01 0.34 -7.51
C ALA A 43 5.58 -0.97 -8.05
N VAL A 44 5.32 -1.26 -9.32
CA VAL A 44 5.74 -2.48 -10.01
C VAL A 44 6.12 -2.08 -11.41
N ALA A 45 7.28 -2.53 -11.89
CA ALA A 45 7.62 -2.48 -13.31
C ALA A 45 7.02 -3.71 -13.99
N VAL A 46 6.11 -3.50 -14.96
CA VAL A 46 5.43 -4.61 -15.65
C VAL A 46 6.16 -5.11 -16.90
N ASP A 47 7.14 -4.34 -17.38
CA ASP A 47 8.05 -4.73 -18.45
C ASP A 47 9.42 -4.03 -18.32
N SER A 48 10.32 -4.23 -19.28
CA SER A 48 11.67 -3.67 -19.27
C SER A 48 11.77 -2.17 -19.56
N ARG A 49 10.68 -1.54 -20.03
CA ARG A 49 10.59 -0.11 -20.32
C ARG A 49 9.93 0.65 -19.19
N ASP A 50 9.18 -0.03 -18.33
CA ASP A 50 8.53 0.55 -17.17
C ASP A 50 9.53 0.89 -16.06
N ARG A 51 9.52 2.14 -15.60
CA ARG A 51 10.41 2.60 -14.53
C ARG A 51 9.71 2.46 -13.19
N LEU A 52 10.33 1.70 -12.29
CA LEU A 52 9.93 1.66 -10.88
C LEU A 52 10.20 3.02 -10.24
N THR A 53 9.14 3.82 -10.08
CA THR A 53 9.22 5.22 -9.64
C THR A 53 8.75 5.42 -8.20
N SER A 54 8.16 4.39 -7.60
CA SER A 54 7.55 4.42 -6.27
C SER A 54 7.71 3.04 -5.61
N PRO A 55 8.95 2.61 -5.29
CA PRO A 55 9.19 1.31 -4.67
C PRO A 55 8.51 1.16 -3.30
N VAL A 56 8.27 2.26 -2.58
CA VAL A 56 7.56 2.26 -1.28
C VAL A 56 6.15 1.66 -1.42
N GLN A 57 5.45 1.94 -2.53
CA GLN A 57 4.13 1.37 -2.76
C GLN A 57 4.13 -0.14 -3.03
N ALA A 58 5.28 -0.76 -3.32
CA ALA A 58 5.39 -2.21 -3.47
C ALA A 58 5.03 -2.97 -2.19
N GLU A 59 5.19 -2.35 -1.02
CA GLU A 59 4.77 -2.93 0.27
C GLU A 59 3.27 -3.26 0.30
N THR A 60 2.44 -2.47 -0.39
CA THR A 60 1.00 -2.73 -0.52
C THR A 60 0.73 -4.06 -1.23
N TRP A 61 1.56 -4.43 -2.22
CA TRP A 61 1.45 -5.71 -2.93
C TRP A 61 1.85 -6.90 -2.06
N GLY A 62 2.87 -6.72 -1.20
CA GLY A 62 3.27 -7.74 -0.24
C GLY A 62 2.22 -7.94 0.85
N PHE A 63 1.74 -6.84 1.44
CA PHE A 63 0.74 -6.86 2.50
C PHE A 63 -0.60 -7.47 2.05
N GLY A 64 -1.09 -7.12 0.86
CA GLY A 64 -2.36 -7.65 0.35
C GLY A 64 -2.35 -9.12 -0.09
N ARG A 65 -1.18 -9.79 -0.08
CA ARG A 65 -1.03 -11.20 -0.47
C ARG A 65 -0.79 -12.15 0.72
N ALA A 66 -0.47 -11.62 1.90
CA ALA A 66 -0.25 -12.39 3.12
C ALA A 66 -1.59 -12.71 3.80
#